data_AF-A0A816DX51-F1
#
_entry.id   AF-A0A816DX51-F1
#
_cell.length_a   1.000
_cell.length_b   1.000
_cell.length_c   1.000
_cell.angle_alpha   90.00
_cell.angle_beta   90.00
_cell.angle_gamma   90.00
#
_symmetry.space_group_name_H-M   'P 1'
#
loop_
_entity.id
_entity.type
_entity.pdbx_description
1 polymer ?
#
loop_
_entity_poly.entity_id
_entity_poly.type
_entity_poly.pdbx_seq_one_letter_code
_entity_poly.pdbx_strand_id
1 'polypeptide(L)'
;MIHTLEQQQPLWTPGTVHGYHAVTYGWLAGELVRRTDPKKRSLGQFIKDEIASRTQIEFYIGLPPEIQYRVSPVVPYPDVKKILNETMLTLFTVWNDPGIHQAEIPAAIGITNAWSIARLYASLIGDLDDGPEQRLLTDEILKRATMSNTPLNEMDLVLQYHSSFGMGFHQFDQALPAFAPGTFGHHGAGGSI
;
A
#
# COMPACT_ATOMS: atom_id res chain seq x y z
N MET A 1 7.56 12.63 -12.01
CA MET A 1 7.02 12.67 -10.63
C MET A 1 8.12 12.67 -9.57
N ILE A 2 9.00 11.65 -9.50
CA ILE A 2 10.09 11.62 -8.51
C ILE A 2 10.95 12.88 -8.50
N HIS A 3 11.40 13.35 -9.67
CA HIS A 3 12.21 14.57 -9.75
C HIS A 3 11.50 15.80 -9.15
N THR A 4 10.18 15.89 -9.30
CA THR A 4 9.37 16.95 -8.71
C THR A 4 9.34 16.84 -7.19
N LEU A 5 9.20 15.63 -6.64
CA LEU A 5 9.22 15.40 -5.20
C LEU A 5 10.61 15.68 -4.59
N GLU A 6 11.70 15.37 -5.29
CA GLU A 6 13.07 15.65 -4.83
C GLU A 6 13.36 17.15 -4.68
N GLN A 7 12.73 17.97 -5.52
CA GLN A 7 12.89 19.43 -5.50
C GLN A 7 11.89 20.14 -4.58
N GLN A 8 10.88 19.42 -4.10
CA GLN A 8 9.83 19.99 -3.29
C GLN A 8 10.36 20.29 -1.88
N GLN A 9 10.13 21.52 -1.41
CA GLN A 9 10.33 21.82 0.01
C GLN A 9 9.28 21.07 0.85
N PRO A 10 9.67 20.38 1.92
CA PRO A 10 8.72 19.78 2.85
C PRO A 10 7.70 20.81 3.32
N LEU A 11 6.43 20.42 3.38
CA LEU A 11 5.35 21.30 3.87
C LEU A 11 5.52 21.63 5.37
N TRP A 12 6.23 20.77 6.10
CA TRP A 12 6.53 20.88 7.52
C TRP A 12 7.97 20.44 7.77
N THR A 13 8.54 20.83 8.92
CA THR A 13 9.86 20.35 9.34
C THR A 13 9.84 18.82 9.51
N PRO A 14 10.71 18.06 8.83
CA PRO A 14 10.75 16.61 8.99
C PRO A 14 10.96 16.18 10.45
N GLY A 15 10.16 15.22 10.91
CA GLY A 15 10.22 14.69 12.28
C GLY A 15 9.45 15.48 13.33
N THR A 16 8.79 16.60 12.98
CA THR A 16 7.98 17.35 13.96
C THR A 16 6.50 16.98 13.96
N VAL A 17 5.98 16.54 12.80
CA VAL A 17 4.61 16.09 12.61
C VAL A 17 4.57 14.99 11.56
N HIS A 18 3.49 14.20 11.53
CA HIS A 18 3.20 13.29 10.43
C HIS A 18 1.93 13.68 9.67
N GLY A 19 1.91 13.32 8.39
CA GLY A 19 0.75 13.43 7.54
C GLY A 19 0.79 12.35 6.47
N TYR A 20 -0.36 11.75 6.18
CA TYR A 20 -0.45 10.65 5.25
C TYR A 20 -0.15 11.04 3.80
N HIS A 21 0.89 10.44 3.23
CA HIS A 21 1.30 10.64 1.84
C HIS A 21 0.51 9.72 0.89
N ALA A 22 -0.80 9.99 0.74
CA ALA A 22 -1.76 9.10 0.08
C ALA A 22 -1.36 8.57 -1.31
N VAL A 23 -0.61 9.36 -2.08
CA VAL A 23 -0.10 8.93 -3.40
C VAL A 23 1.43 8.94 -3.44
N THR A 24 2.05 9.97 -2.86
CA THR A 24 3.49 10.20 -2.98
C THR A 24 4.33 9.18 -2.23
N TYR A 25 3.79 8.53 -1.19
CA TYR A 25 4.49 7.48 -0.45
C TYR A 25 4.97 6.36 -1.36
N GLY A 26 4.10 5.89 -2.27
CA GLY A 26 4.39 4.77 -3.16
C GLY A 26 5.53 5.06 -4.12
N TRP A 27 5.63 6.29 -4.61
CA TRP A 27 6.76 6.70 -5.44
C TRP A 27 8.04 6.83 -4.63
N LEU A 28 8.00 7.44 -3.44
CA LEU A 28 9.18 7.56 -2.57
C LEU A 28 9.75 6.17 -2.21
N ALA A 29 8.89 5.26 -1.75
CA ALA A 29 9.29 3.88 -1.42
C ALA A 29 9.76 3.11 -2.67
N GLY A 30 9.06 3.23 -3.80
CA GLY A 30 9.44 2.58 -5.04
C GLY A 30 10.78 3.06 -5.59
N GLU A 31 11.09 4.35 -5.44
CA GLU A 31 12.37 4.91 -5.86
C GLU A 31 13.52 4.43 -4.97
N LEU A 32 13.29 4.25 -3.65
CA LEU A 32 14.27 3.63 -2.76
C LEU A 32 14.59 2.21 -3.23
N VAL A 33 13.57 1.38 -3.50
CA VAL A 33 13.75 0.02 -4.02
C VAL A 33 14.50 0.03 -5.35
N ARG A 34 14.09 0.87 -6.31
CA ARG A 34 14.75 0.96 -7.62
C ARG A 34 16.22 1.37 -7.51
N ARG A 35 16.56 2.26 -6.57
CA ARG A 35 17.95 2.70 -6.34
C ARG A 35 18.80 1.66 -5.64
N THR A 36 18.24 0.85 -4.75
CA THR A 36 19.00 -0.15 -3.98
C THR A 36 19.03 -1.53 -4.64
N ASP A 37 18.03 -1.87 -5.45
CA ASP A 37 17.99 -3.13 -6.20
C ASP A 37 19.17 -3.19 -7.19
N PRO A 38 20.02 -4.24 -7.15
CA PRO A 38 21.13 -4.40 -8.09
C PRO A 38 20.69 -4.43 -9.55
N LYS A 39 19.49 -4.97 -9.82
CA LYS A 39 18.90 -5.06 -11.17
C LYS A 39 18.19 -3.77 -11.60
N LYS A 40 18.08 -2.77 -10.71
CA LYS A 40 17.40 -1.48 -10.97
C LYS A 40 15.97 -1.65 -11.50
N ARG A 41 15.28 -2.71 -11.07
CA ARG A 41 13.91 -3.02 -11.50
C ARG A 41 12.94 -1.94 -11.02
N SER A 42 11.82 -1.80 -11.74
CA SER A 42 10.66 -1.07 -11.23
C SER A 42 10.11 -1.74 -9.97
N LEU A 43 9.29 -1.03 -9.19
CA LEU A 43 8.72 -1.61 -7.98
C LEU A 43 7.76 -2.75 -8.32
N GLY A 44 6.95 -2.60 -9.37
CA GLY A 44 6.05 -3.66 -9.84
C GLY A 44 6.81 -4.95 -10.19
N GLN A 45 7.91 -4.82 -10.94
CA GLN A 45 8.74 -5.97 -11.30
C GLN A 45 9.48 -6.56 -10.08
N PHE A 46 9.95 -5.74 -9.15
CA PHE A 46 10.56 -6.22 -7.90
C PHE A 46 9.55 -7.02 -7.07
N ILE A 47 8.34 -6.50 -6.87
CA ILE A 47 7.26 -7.20 -6.14
C ILE A 47 6.94 -8.52 -6.85
N LYS A 48 6.80 -8.52 -8.17
CA LYS A 48 6.56 -9.73 -8.94
C LYS A 48 7.60 -10.81 -8.68
N ASP A 49 8.88 -10.46 -8.77
CA ASP A 49 9.97 -11.44 -8.70
C ASP A 49 10.30 -11.87 -7.27
N GLU A 50 10.36 -10.93 -6.34
CA GLU A 50 10.88 -11.17 -4.99
C GLU A 50 9.80 -11.48 -3.96
N ILE A 51 8.56 -11.11 -4.23
CA ILE A 51 7.44 -11.31 -3.30
C ILE A 51 6.43 -12.26 -3.94
N ALA A 52 5.77 -11.84 -5.01
CA ALA A 52 4.62 -12.56 -5.57
C ALA A 52 4.99 -13.97 -6.06
N SER A 53 6.13 -14.10 -6.74
CA SER A 53 6.61 -15.41 -7.23
C SER A 53 7.01 -16.33 -6.07
N ARG A 54 7.56 -15.78 -4.98
CA ARG A 54 7.96 -16.56 -3.81
C ARG A 54 6.74 -17.02 -3.02
N THR A 55 5.76 -16.15 -2.81
CA THR A 55 4.57 -16.47 -2.02
C THR A 55 3.43 -17.05 -2.86
N GLN A 56 3.60 -17.20 -4.17
CA GLN A 56 2.59 -17.71 -5.11
C GLN A 56 1.27 -16.94 -5.03
N ILE A 57 1.36 -15.61 -4.93
CA ILE A 57 0.20 -14.72 -4.86
C ILE A 57 0.00 -13.95 -6.17
N GLU A 58 -1.22 -13.47 -6.37
CA GLU A 58 -1.56 -12.56 -7.45
C GLU A 58 -1.60 -11.13 -6.90
N PHE A 59 -0.49 -10.43 -7.00
CA PHE A 59 -0.38 -9.03 -6.59
C PHE A 59 0.35 -8.24 -7.68
N TYR A 60 -0.34 -7.25 -8.24
CA TYR A 60 0.15 -6.49 -9.38
C TYR A 60 0.22 -5.01 -9.05
N ILE A 61 1.38 -4.41 -9.35
CA ILE A 61 1.53 -2.97 -9.54
C ILE A 61 2.02 -2.82 -10.97
N GLY A 62 1.19 -2.28 -11.86
CA GLY A 62 1.34 -2.46 -13.30
C GLY A 62 0.77 -3.80 -13.74
N LEU A 63 -0.56 -3.86 -13.91
CA LEU A 63 -1.28 -5.06 -14.33
C LEU A 63 -0.95 -5.42 -15.79
N PRO A 64 -0.56 -6.67 -16.10
CA PRO A 64 -0.41 -7.11 -17.48
C PRO A 64 -1.74 -7.01 -18.25
N PRO A 65 -1.75 -6.46 -19.48
CA PRO A 65 -2.98 -6.24 -20.24
C PRO A 65 -3.73 -7.55 -20.54
N GLU A 66 -3.02 -8.68 -20.59
CA GLU A 66 -3.56 -10.01 -20.87
C GLU A 66 -4.53 -10.47 -19.78
N ILE A 67 -4.43 -9.96 -18.55
CA ILE A 67 -5.28 -10.33 -17.42
C ILE A 67 -6.28 -9.23 -17.03
N GLN A 68 -6.34 -8.13 -17.79
CA GLN A 68 -7.27 -7.02 -17.55
C GLN A 68 -8.73 -7.48 -17.44
N TYR A 69 -9.12 -8.53 -18.17
CA TYR A 69 -10.48 -9.07 -18.15
C TYR A 69 -10.89 -9.67 -16.79
N ARG A 70 -9.95 -9.91 -15.88
CA ARG A 70 -10.20 -10.46 -14.53
C ARG A 70 -10.45 -9.38 -13.48
N VAL A 71 -10.19 -8.11 -13.79
CA VAL A 71 -10.32 -7.00 -12.83
C VAL A 71 -11.80 -6.71 -12.59
N SER A 72 -12.23 -6.81 -11.33
CA SER A 72 -13.56 -6.36 -10.93
C SER A 72 -13.61 -4.83 -10.92
N PRO A 73 -14.62 -4.19 -11.52
CA PRO A 73 -14.75 -2.74 -11.47
C PRO A 73 -15.07 -2.26 -10.05
N VAL A 74 -14.49 -1.12 -9.68
CA VAL A 74 -14.91 -0.32 -8.54
C VAL A 74 -16.29 0.26 -8.83
N VAL A 75 -17.23 -0.03 -7.95
CA VAL A 75 -18.61 0.48 -8.04
C VAL A 75 -18.82 1.51 -6.92
N PRO A 76 -19.09 2.78 -7.26
CA PRO A 76 -19.43 3.78 -6.25
C PRO A 76 -20.71 3.38 -5.50
N TYR A 77 -20.79 3.72 -4.21
CA TYR A 77 -21.97 3.48 -3.39
C TYR A 77 -23.25 4.00 -4.07
N PRO A 78 -24.37 3.24 -4.05
CA PRO A 78 -25.58 3.57 -4.81
C PRO A 78 -26.13 4.98 -4.57
N ASP A 79 -26.07 5.46 -3.32
CA ASP A 79 -26.59 6.77 -2.96
C ASP A 79 -25.62 7.92 -3.28
N VAL A 80 -24.32 7.61 -3.32
CA VAL A 80 -23.28 8.57 -3.74
C VAL A 80 -23.45 8.92 -5.22
N LYS A 81 -23.75 7.93 -6.09
CA LYS A 81 -23.96 8.18 -7.53
C LYS A 81 -25.07 9.20 -7.83
N LYS A 82 -26.07 9.36 -6.96
CA LYS A 82 -27.21 10.25 -7.19
C LYS A 82 -26.91 11.72 -6.86
N ILE A 83 -25.81 11.99 -6.15
CA ILE A 83 -25.50 13.31 -5.58
C ILE A 83 -24.18 13.86 -6.14
N LEU A 84 -23.35 13.01 -6.75
CA LEU A 84 -22.10 13.46 -7.36
C LEU A 84 -22.30 14.12 -8.73
N ASN A 85 -21.61 15.24 -8.94
CA ASN A 85 -21.39 15.78 -10.27
C ASN A 85 -20.37 14.93 -11.05
N GLU A 86 -20.23 15.17 -12.36
CA GLU A 86 -19.35 14.39 -13.24
C GLU A 86 -17.88 14.35 -12.76
N THR A 87 -17.37 15.45 -12.23
CA THR A 87 -16.01 15.54 -11.70
C THR A 87 -15.81 14.60 -10.51
N MET A 88 -16.75 14.60 -9.57
CA MET A 88 -16.70 13.72 -8.42
C MET A 88 -16.89 12.27 -8.82
N LEU A 89 -17.81 11.97 -9.74
CA LEU A 89 -17.98 10.60 -10.25
C LEU A 89 -16.68 10.08 -10.86
N THR A 90 -16.00 10.93 -11.65
CA THR A 90 -14.69 10.61 -12.25
C THR A 90 -13.66 10.27 -11.18
N LEU A 91 -13.57 11.03 -10.08
CA LEU A 91 -12.66 10.73 -8.95
C LEU A 91 -12.88 9.33 -8.34
N PHE A 92 -14.12 8.83 -8.35
CA PHE A 92 -14.43 7.48 -7.83
C PHE A 92 -14.26 6.37 -8.87
N THR A 93 -14.36 6.68 -10.16
CA THR A 93 -14.34 5.67 -11.24
C THR A 93 -13.10 5.68 -12.10
N VAL A 94 -12.22 6.69 -11.98
CA VAL A 94 -10.96 6.79 -12.72
C VAL A 94 -10.10 5.54 -12.51
N TRP A 95 -10.21 4.92 -11.34
CA TRP A 95 -9.54 3.67 -10.98
C TRP A 95 -9.99 2.45 -11.79
N ASN A 96 -11.02 2.56 -12.63
CA ASN A 96 -11.46 1.49 -13.53
C ASN A 96 -10.80 1.56 -14.93
N ASP A 97 -10.02 2.60 -15.21
CA ASP A 97 -9.35 2.77 -16.50
C ASP A 97 -8.24 1.70 -16.67
N PRO A 98 -8.28 0.86 -17.72
CA PRO A 98 -7.22 -0.11 -18.01
C PRO A 98 -5.81 0.48 -18.13
N GLY A 99 -5.69 1.71 -18.62
CA GLY A 99 -4.42 2.43 -18.68
C GLY A 99 -3.89 2.79 -17.30
N ILE A 100 -4.77 3.03 -16.33
CA ILE A 100 -4.38 3.23 -14.93
C ILE A 100 -3.98 1.91 -14.30
N HIS A 101 -4.70 0.81 -14.53
CA HIS A 101 -4.29 -0.50 -14.01
C HIS A 101 -2.89 -0.92 -14.48
N GLN A 102 -2.53 -0.58 -15.72
CA GLN A 102 -1.22 -0.88 -16.32
C GLN A 102 -0.09 0.04 -15.82
N ALA A 103 -0.42 1.17 -15.20
CA ALA A 103 0.58 2.08 -14.65
C ALA A 103 1.20 1.52 -13.35
N GLU A 104 2.35 2.07 -12.95
CA GLU A 104 2.93 1.81 -11.62
C GLU A 104 2.72 3.02 -10.71
N ILE A 105 1.63 3.01 -9.93
CA ILE A 105 1.28 4.02 -8.91
C ILE A 105 1.16 3.30 -7.55
N PRO A 106 2.28 2.98 -6.89
CA PRO A 106 2.29 1.93 -5.89
C PRO A 106 1.41 2.15 -4.65
N ALA A 107 1.10 3.40 -4.34
CA ALA A 107 0.26 3.73 -3.19
C ALA A 107 -1.24 3.50 -3.43
N ALA A 108 -1.69 3.38 -4.68
CA ALA A 108 -3.12 3.50 -5.01
C ALA A 108 -3.67 2.41 -5.94
N ILE A 109 -2.85 1.78 -6.78
CA ILE A 109 -3.34 0.89 -7.86
C ILE A 109 -2.83 -0.54 -7.79
N GLY A 110 -2.48 -1.01 -6.59
CA GLY A 110 -2.23 -2.42 -6.36
C GLY A 110 -3.49 -3.23 -6.66
N ILE A 111 -3.42 -4.17 -7.61
CA ILE A 111 -4.53 -5.08 -7.94
C ILE A 111 -4.20 -6.47 -7.40
N THR A 112 -5.07 -6.97 -6.52
CA THR A 112 -4.94 -8.28 -5.90
C THR A 112 -6.32 -8.84 -5.51
N ASN A 113 -6.35 -9.96 -4.81
CA ASN A 113 -7.55 -10.58 -4.27
C ASN A 113 -7.37 -10.92 -2.78
N ALA A 114 -8.49 -11.20 -2.09
CA ALA A 114 -8.51 -11.44 -0.65
C ALA A 114 -7.60 -12.61 -0.22
N TRP A 115 -7.53 -13.67 -1.02
CA TRP A 115 -6.67 -14.81 -0.73
C TRP A 115 -5.18 -14.44 -0.82
N SER A 116 -4.81 -13.71 -1.88
CA SER A 116 -3.43 -13.27 -2.13
C SER A 116 -2.93 -12.30 -1.07
N ILE A 117 -3.73 -11.33 -0.63
CA ILE A 117 -3.31 -10.39 0.42
C ILE A 117 -3.23 -11.07 1.79
N ALA A 118 -4.16 -11.99 2.12
CA ALA A 118 -4.09 -12.77 3.35
C ALA A 118 -2.83 -13.63 3.40
N ARG A 119 -2.50 -14.29 2.28
CA ARG A 119 -1.27 -15.08 2.14
C ARG A 119 -0.01 -14.22 2.20
N LEU A 120 -0.02 -13.01 1.63
CA LEU A 120 1.07 -12.06 1.78
C LEU A 120 1.34 -11.76 3.26
N TYR A 121 0.32 -11.37 4.03
CA TYR A 121 0.51 -11.09 5.46
C TYR A 121 0.91 -12.33 6.26
N ALA A 122 0.35 -13.51 5.97
CA ALA A 122 0.77 -14.77 6.60
C ALA A 122 2.28 -15.01 6.40
N SER A 123 2.77 -14.78 5.18
CA SER A 123 4.20 -14.93 4.84
C SER A 123 5.14 -13.92 5.52
N LEU A 124 4.62 -12.84 6.12
CA LEU A 124 5.42 -11.89 6.90
C LEU A 124 5.65 -12.39 8.34
N ILE A 125 4.69 -13.14 8.89
CA ILE A 125 4.67 -13.52 10.30
C ILE A 125 5.04 -14.97 10.56
N GLY A 126 4.97 -15.85 9.54
CA GLY A 126 5.29 -17.26 9.66
C GLY A 126 5.51 -17.92 8.30
N ASP A 127 5.96 -19.18 8.34
CA ASP A 127 6.17 -19.98 7.14
C ASP A 127 4.81 -20.40 6.54
N LEU A 128 4.80 -20.61 5.22
CA LEU A 128 3.60 -21.04 4.49
C LEU A 128 3.63 -22.57 4.33
N ASP A 129 2.54 -23.25 4.69
CA ASP A 129 2.43 -24.73 4.64
C ASP A 129 2.68 -25.32 3.25
N ASP A 130 2.34 -24.58 2.20
CA ASP A 130 2.41 -24.94 0.78
C ASP A 130 3.28 -23.96 -0.04
N GLY A 131 4.18 -23.24 0.63
CA GLY A 131 5.03 -22.21 0.03
C GLY A 131 6.54 -22.46 0.23
N PRO A 132 7.39 -21.46 -0.03
CA PRO A 132 8.83 -21.56 0.24
C PRO A 132 9.05 -21.80 1.74
N GLU A 133 10.09 -22.58 2.07
CA GLU A 133 10.43 -23.01 3.43
C GLU A 133 10.73 -21.86 4.42
N GLN A 134 10.76 -20.61 3.94
CA GLN A 134 11.07 -19.44 4.77
C GLN A 134 10.10 -18.31 4.47
N ARG A 135 9.52 -17.76 5.54
CA ARG A 135 8.83 -16.47 5.56
C ARG A 135 9.67 -15.33 4.96
N LEU A 136 9.00 -14.30 4.48
CA LEU A 136 9.65 -13.17 3.80
C LEU A 136 10.53 -12.32 4.72
N LEU A 137 10.15 -12.18 5.99
CA LEU A 137 10.85 -11.35 6.97
C LEU A 137 11.24 -12.17 8.19
N THR A 138 12.46 -11.96 8.70
CA THR A 138 12.83 -12.45 10.03
C THR A 138 12.09 -11.69 11.12
N ASP A 139 12.03 -12.23 12.35
CA ASP A 139 11.39 -11.53 13.49
C ASP A 139 11.99 -10.16 13.74
N GLU A 140 13.30 -10.04 13.58
CA GLU A 140 14.02 -8.79 13.75
C GLU A 140 13.56 -7.74 12.73
N ILE A 141 13.50 -8.12 11.45
CA ILE A 141 13.08 -7.22 10.38
C ILE A 141 11.59 -6.87 10.52
N LEU A 142 10.75 -7.86 10.81
CA LEU A 142 9.33 -7.65 11.05
C LEU A 142 9.11 -6.66 12.19
N LYS A 143 9.73 -6.89 13.35
CA LYS A 143 9.65 -6.00 14.51
C LYS A 143 10.13 -4.60 14.18
N ARG A 144 11.22 -4.46 13.41
CA ARG A 144 11.73 -3.14 13.00
C ARG A 144 10.77 -2.43 12.05
N ALA A 145 10.14 -3.16 11.13
CA ALA A 145 9.19 -2.65 10.15
C ALA A 145 7.86 -2.22 10.77
N THR A 146 7.42 -2.89 11.84
CA THR A 146 6.16 -2.59 12.53
C THR A 146 6.35 -1.69 13.75
N MET A 147 7.58 -1.39 14.16
CA MET A 147 7.82 -0.39 15.20
C MET A 147 7.35 0.99 14.74
N SER A 148 6.47 1.62 15.53
CA SER A 148 5.95 2.95 15.25
C SER A 148 7.09 3.98 15.15
N ASN A 149 7.07 4.76 14.08
CA ASN A 149 7.95 5.90 13.84
C ASN A 149 7.19 7.23 13.98
N THR A 150 5.94 7.19 14.44
CA THR A 150 5.09 8.36 14.70
C THR A 150 4.95 8.56 16.22
N PRO A 151 5.02 9.80 16.73
CA PRO A 151 4.73 10.09 18.13
C PRO A 151 3.38 9.51 18.59
N LEU A 152 3.35 8.99 19.81
CA LEU A 152 2.16 8.38 20.40
C LEU A 152 1.02 9.41 20.46
N ASN A 153 -0.17 9.02 20.00
CA ASN A 153 -1.38 9.83 20.02
C ASN A 153 -1.25 11.16 19.24
N GLU A 154 -0.40 11.23 18.23
CA GLU A 154 -0.35 12.37 17.32
C GLU A 154 -1.50 12.32 16.30
N MET A 155 -2.06 13.49 15.97
CA MET A 155 -3.05 13.65 14.92
C MET A 155 -2.36 13.66 13.55
N ASP A 156 -2.78 12.79 12.63
CA ASP A 156 -2.31 12.85 11.24
C ASP A 156 -2.90 14.09 10.56
N LEU A 157 -2.04 14.98 10.04
CA LEU A 157 -2.47 16.26 9.44
C LEU A 157 -3.23 16.11 8.11
N VAL A 158 -3.24 14.92 7.51
CA VAL A 158 -3.94 14.63 6.25
C VAL A 158 -5.17 13.76 6.51
N LEU A 159 -5.02 12.67 7.27
CA LEU A 159 -6.13 11.76 7.58
C LEU A 159 -7.09 12.33 8.62
N GLN A 160 -6.66 13.31 9.43
CA GLN A 160 -7.47 14.01 10.43
C GLN A 160 -8.02 13.08 11.53
N TYR A 161 -7.29 11.99 11.82
CA TYR A 161 -7.50 11.16 13.00
C TYR A 161 -6.15 10.74 13.59
N HIS A 162 -6.16 10.25 14.84
CA HIS A 162 -4.97 9.73 15.49
C HIS A 162 -4.51 8.43 14.82
N SER A 163 -3.34 8.46 14.20
CA SER A 163 -2.80 7.33 13.45
C SER A 163 -1.39 7.01 13.90
N SER A 164 -0.94 5.78 13.64
CA SER A 164 0.41 5.36 13.97
C SER A 164 0.97 4.50 12.86
N PHE A 165 2.20 4.80 12.42
CA PHE A 165 2.83 4.12 11.29
C PHE A 165 4.22 3.60 11.63
N GLY A 166 4.49 2.35 11.23
CA GLY A 166 5.84 1.80 11.12
C GLY A 166 6.50 2.22 9.80
N MET A 167 7.29 1.33 9.21
CA MET A 167 7.85 1.52 7.87
C MET A 167 6.81 1.16 6.80
N GLY A 168 5.78 2.00 6.66
CA GLY A 168 4.69 1.84 5.68
C GLY A 168 3.46 1.07 6.19
N PHE A 169 3.57 0.37 7.31
CA PHE A 169 2.45 -0.32 7.95
C PHE A 169 1.74 0.57 8.96
N HIS A 170 0.42 0.69 8.85
CA HIS A 170 -0.43 1.24 9.88
C HIS A 170 -0.43 0.31 11.11
N GLN A 171 -0.35 0.88 12.31
CA GLN A 171 -0.35 0.18 13.60
C GLN A 171 -1.73 0.35 14.24
N PHE A 172 -2.60 -0.63 14.04
CA PHE A 172 -4.03 -0.50 14.33
C PHE A 172 -4.34 -0.53 15.83
N ASP A 173 -3.52 -1.21 16.62
CA ASP A 173 -3.68 -1.34 18.07
C ASP A 173 -3.53 -0.02 18.83
N GLN A 174 -2.85 0.98 18.25
CA GLN A 174 -2.69 2.30 18.85
C GLN A 174 -3.84 3.27 18.55
N ALA A 175 -4.60 3.03 17.48
CA ALA A 175 -5.67 3.90 17.02
C ALA A 175 -7.08 3.31 17.21
N LEU A 176 -7.21 1.97 17.23
CA LEU A 176 -8.48 1.26 17.21
C LEU A 176 -8.49 0.13 18.26
N PRO A 177 -9.23 0.27 19.38
CA PRO A 177 -9.26 -0.69 20.50
C PRO A 177 -9.73 -2.12 20.16
N ALA A 178 -10.26 -2.34 18.95
CA ALA A 178 -10.75 -3.63 18.49
C ALA A 178 -9.62 -4.60 18.07
N PHE A 179 -8.38 -4.13 17.92
CA PHE A 179 -7.27 -4.94 17.44
C PHE A 179 -6.33 -5.35 18.58
N ALA A 180 -5.77 -6.56 18.49
CA ALA A 180 -4.80 -7.05 19.45
C ALA A 180 -3.47 -6.27 19.35
N PRO A 181 -2.71 -6.13 20.45
CA PRO A 181 -1.41 -5.48 20.43
C PRO A 181 -0.48 -6.05 19.34
N GLY A 182 0.21 -5.18 18.62
CA GLY A 182 1.09 -5.54 17.50
C GLY A 182 0.37 -5.83 16.17
N THR A 183 -0.94 -5.56 16.06
CA THR A 183 -1.65 -5.67 14.78
C THR A 183 -1.20 -4.58 13.82
N PHE A 184 -0.70 -4.99 12.65
CA PHE A 184 -0.21 -4.10 11.61
C PHE A 184 -0.83 -4.44 10.25
N GLY A 185 -0.84 -3.47 9.35
CA GLY A 185 -1.28 -3.68 7.97
C GLY A 185 -1.49 -2.36 7.24
N HIS A 186 -2.40 -2.33 6.28
CA HIS A 186 -2.85 -1.09 5.64
C HIS A 186 -4.22 -1.29 5.01
N HIS A 187 -5.23 -0.54 5.44
CA HIS A 187 -6.54 -0.50 4.79
C HIS A 187 -6.53 0.38 3.54
N GLY A 188 -7.38 0.07 2.56
CA GLY A 188 -7.56 0.87 1.34
C GLY A 188 -8.87 1.65 1.34
N ALA A 189 -8.90 2.76 0.60
CA ALA A 189 -10.13 3.51 0.36
C ALA A 189 -11.21 2.59 -0.24
N GLY A 190 -12.43 2.68 0.28
CA GLY A 190 -13.55 1.80 -0.11
C GLY A 190 -13.72 0.56 0.78
N GLY A 191 -12.73 0.23 1.62
CA GLY A 191 -12.86 -0.78 2.68
C GLY A 191 -12.09 -2.08 2.47
N SER A 192 -11.15 -2.14 1.53
CA SER A 192 -10.25 -3.29 1.41
C SER A 192 -9.31 -3.37 2.61
N ILE A 193 -9.01 -4.57 3.06
CA ILE A 193 -8.06 -4.88 4.15
C ILE A 193 -7.06 -5.94 3.70
#